data_AF-A0A1H3XJF5-F1
#
_entry.id   AF-A0A1H3XJF5-F1
#
_cell.length_a   1.000
_cell.length_b   1.000
_cell.length_c   1.000
_cell.angle_alpha   90.00
_cell.angle_beta   90.00
_cell.angle_gamma   90.00
#
_symmetry.space_group_name_H-M   'P 1'
#
loop_
_entity.id
_entity.type
_entity.pdbx_description
1 polymer ?
#
loop_
_entity_poly.entity_id
_entity_poly.type
_entity_poly.pdbx_seq_one_letter_code
_entity_poly.pdbx_strand_id
1 'polypeptide(L)'
;MKKLMLMAALCLMGMAAQAQQNLSWGQGPQVASPDVHADNSVTFNLIAPEAQKVQITGDFLPPKKVEFGGNTYDAPNVVDLVKNEKGVWSFTTEPLKPELYTYNMIVDGVKIIDPLNVYNIRDINNLFSVLLIGGDQRTDLYKVNKVAHGTVSKVWYESPTAGLTRRVTVYTPAGYETSGKEYPVLYLLHGIGGDENAWSELGRAAQILDNLIAQGKAEPMLVVMTNGNISQEACPGETSEGFKVPTMMLPKTMEGSFETAFPDVVKFIEKTYRVKKDKAHRAIAGLSMGGFHSLFISINNPDMFGYVGLFSAAVDQQQPNGGFPNIYADRNAKIDKLFAKNPKLFWIGIGKTDFLIKNNNDLRAYLDSKHHKYTYLETEGGHIWRNWRIYLSEFTPLLFK
;
A
#
# COMPACT_ATOMS: atom_id res chain seq x y z
N MET A 1 -55.90 28.75 -11.55
CA MET A 1 -54.70 28.44 -10.73
C MET A 1 -54.38 26.95 -10.61
N LYS A 2 -55.37 26.03 -10.50
CA LYS A 2 -55.10 24.57 -10.42
C LYS A 2 -54.46 23.91 -11.67
N LYS A 3 -54.70 24.45 -12.88
CA LYS A 3 -54.12 23.90 -14.12
C LYS A 3 -52.64 24.29 -14.35
N LEU A 4 -52.16 25.41 -13.79
CA LEU A 4 -50.75 25.81 -13.91
C LEU A 4 -49.84 25.04 -12.93
N MET A 5 -50.34 24.67 -11.76
CA MET A 5 -49.55 23.88 -10.78
C MET A 5 -49.31 22.43 -11.24
N LEU A 6 -50.25 21.84 -11.98
CA LEU A 6 -50.07 20.48 -12.51
C LEU A 6 -49.01 20.43 -13.63
N MET A 7 -48.91 21.50 -14.43
CA MET A 7 -47.94 21.60 -15.52
C MET A 7 -46.52 21.88 -14.99
N ALA A 8 -46.37 22.65 -13.91
CA ALA A 8 -45.09 22.86 -13.23
C ALA A 8 -44.58 21.58 -12.54
N ALA A 9 -45.46 20.76 -11.97
CA ALA A 9 -45.09 19.47 -11.39
C ALA A 9 -44.66 18.43 -12.44
N LEU A 10 -45.26 18.45 -13.64
CA LEU A 10 -44.88 17.59 -14.76
C LEU A 10 -43.56 18.03 -15.42
N CYS A 11 -43.27 19.33 -15.47
CA CYS A 11 -41.96 19.82 -15.94
C CYS A 11 -40.82 19.52 -14.95
N LEU A 12 -41.09 19.49 -13.64
CA LEU A 12 -40.10 19.12 -12.61
C LEU A 12 -39.82 17.61 -12.57
N MET A 13 -40.79 16.76 -12.93
CA MET A 13 -40.54 15.31 -13.08
C MET A 13 -39.80 14.96 -14.38
N GLY A 14 -39.90 15.78 -15.42
CA GLY A 14 -39.16 15.60 -16.68
C GLY A 14 -37.67 15.94 -16.60
N MET A 15 -37.26 16.82 -15.68
CA MET A 15 -35.85 17.26 -15.56
C MET A 15 -35.03 16.49 -14.50
N ALA A 16 -35.66 15.67 -13.66
CA ALA A 16 -34.96 14.94 -12.60
C ALA A 16 -34.29 13.64 -13.07
N ALA A 17 -34.61 13.12 -14.26
CA ALA A 17 -34.15 11.80 -14.72
C ALA A 17 -32.90 11.83 -15.63
N GLN A 18 -32.32 12.99 -15.92
CA GLN A 18 -31.18 13.13 -16.86
C GLN A 18 -29.90 13.69 -16.22
N ALA A 19 -29.85 13.81 -14.89
CA ALA A 19 -28.73 14.40 -14.17
C ALA A 19 -27.62 13.40 -13.77
N GLN A 20 -27.51 12.24 -14.43
CA GLN A 20 -26.41 11.29 -14.24
C GLN A 20 -25.86 10.84 -15.59
N GLN A 21 -24.61 11.23 -15.87
CA GLN A 21 -23.90 10.97 -17.13
C GLN A 21 -23.60 9.48 -17.40
N ASN A 22 -23.88 8.57 -16.45
CA ASN A 22 -23.40 7.18 -16.50
C ASN A 22 -24.52 6.12 -16.35
N LEU A 23 -25.74 6.44 -16.77
CA LEU A 23 -26.85 5.49 -16.79
C LEU A 23 -26.90 4.74 -18.12
N SER A 24 -26.20 3.62 -18.19
CA SER A 24 -26.52 2.54 -19.13
C SER A 24 -27.84 1.90 -18.66
N TRP A 25 -28.97 2.48 -19.04
CA TRP A 25 -30.31 1.93 -18.74
C TRP A 25 -30.39 0.49 -19.29
N GLY A 26 -30.30 -0.51 -18.40
CA GLY A 26 -30.71 -1.88 -18.70
C GLY A 26 -29.71 -2.78 -19.47
N GLN A 27 -28.41 -2.52 -19.40
CA GLN A 27 -27.36 -3.47 -19.86
C GLN A 27 -26.41 -3.85 -18.71
N GLY A 28 -26.98 -4.18 -17.54
CA GLY A 28 -26.25 -4.89 -16.47
C GLY A 28 -26.00 -6.33 -16.91
N PRO A 29 -24.89 -6.96 -16.52
CA PRO A 29 -24.27 -7.96 -17.37
C PRO A 29 -25.05 -9.28 -17.44
N GLN A 30 -25.02 -9.92 -18.60
CA GLN A 30 -25.51 -11.29 -18.78
C GLN A 30 -24.62 -12.36 -18.09
N VAL A 31 -23.56 -11.97 -17.37
CA VAL A 31 -22.65 -12.81 -16.54
C VAL A 31 -21.96 -11.96 -15.45
N ALA A 32 -21.59 -12.50 -14.30
CA ALA A 32 -20.80 -11.78 -13.28
C ALA A 32 -19.28 -11.97 -13.49
N SER A 33 -18.44 -10.98 -13.17
CA SER A 33 -16.99 -11.16 -13.06
C SER A 33 -16.38 -10.18 -12.06
N PRO A 34 -15.55 -10.65 -11.11
CA PRO A 34 -15.35 -12.06 -10.76
C PRO A 34 -16.62 -12.64 -10.11
N ASP A 35 -16.94 -13.89 -10.42
CA ASP A 35 -18.01 -14.67 -9.78
C ASP A 35 -17.40 -15.65 -8.77
N VAL A 36 -17.61 -15.41 -7.48
CA VAL A 36 -17.00 -16.18 -6.38
C VAL A 36 -17.97 -17.27 -5.93
N HIS A 37 -17.56 -18.53 -6.05
CA HIS A 37 -18.36 -19.69 -5.70
C HIS A 37 -18.29 -20.03 -4.21
N ALA A 38 -19.20 -20.91 -3.76
CA ALA A 38 -19.30 -21.32 -2.36
C ALA A 38 -18.04 -22.05 -1.83
N ASP A 39 -17.25 -22.66 -2.71
CA ASP A 39 -15.99 -23.33 -2.38
C ASP A 39 -14.76 -22.40 -2.52
N ASN A 40 -14.97 -21.11 -2.75
CA ASN A 40 -13.95 -20.10 -3.07
C ASN A 40 -13.22 -20.29 -4.40
N SER A 41 -13.67 -21.17 -5.29
CA SER A 41 -13.28 -21.06 -6.71
C SER A 41 -13.85 -19.77 -7.30
N VAL A 42 -13.19 -19.20 -8.30
CA VAL A 42 -13.60 -17.94 -8.92
C VAL A 42 -13.69 -18.10 -10.42
N THR A 43 -14.85 -17.76 -10.99
CA THR A 43 -15.00 -17.63 -12.43
C THR A 43 -14.82 -16.18 -12.86
N PHE A 44 -13.87 -15.96 -13.75
CA PHE A 44 -13.66 -14.68 -14.43
C PHE A 44 -14.32 -14.74 -15.79
N ASN A 45 -15.16 -13.75 -16.10
CA ASN A 45 -15.93 -13.69 -17.34
C ASN A 45 -15.66 -12.39 -18.09
N LEU A 46 -15.61 -12.47 -19.43
CA LEU A 46 -15.51 -11.31 -20.30
C LEU A 46 -16.41 -11.49 -21.53
N ILE A 47 -17.26 -10.50 -21.80
CA ILE A 47 -18.08 -10.47 -23.03
C ILE A 47 -17.25 -9.82 -24.13
N ALA A 48 -16.72 -10.64 -25.06
CA ALA A 48 -15.90 -10.16 -26.17
C ALA A 48 -16.09 -11.08 -27.40
N PRO A 49 -17.24 -10.98 -28.10
CA PRO A 49 -17.62 -11.89 -29.18
C PRO A 49 -16.70 -11.82 -30.39
N GLU A 50 -15.96 -10.73 -30.59
CA GLU A 50 -15.03 -10.57 -31.73
C GLU A 50 -13.56 -10.79 -31.34
N ALA A 51 -13.25 -10.90 -30.04
CA ALA A 51 -11.90 -11.19 -29.60
C ALA A 51 -11.43 -12.55 -30.14
N GLN A 52 -10.14 -12.64 -30.46
CA GLN A 52 -9.50 -13.86 -30.96
C GLN A 52 -8.84 -14.64 -29.83
N LYS A 53 -8.31 -13.93 -28.84
CA LYS A 53 -7.69 -14.51 -27.65
C LYS A 53 -7.96 -13.65 -26.42
N VAL A 54 -8.46 -14.28 -25.37
CA VAL A 54 -8.57 -13.66 -24.04
C VAL A 54 -7.76 -14.48 -23.05
N GLN A 55 -6.95 -13.81 -22.25
CA GLN A 55 -6.16 -14.41 -21.17
C GLN A 55 -6.39 -13.64 -19.88
N ILE A 56 -6.01 -14.25 -18.75
CA ILE A 56 -6.00 -13.61 -17.44
C ILE A 56 -4.65 -13.81 -16.76
N THR A 57 -4.22 -12.79 -16.03
CA THR A 57 -3.03 -12.82 -15.17
C THR A 57 -3.41 -12.27 -13.80
N GLY A 58 -2.90 -12.88 -12.74
CA GLY A 58 -3.18 -12.47 -11.37
C GLY A 58 -2.32 -13.23 -10.38
N ASP A 59 -2.26 -12.71 -9.16
CA ASP A 59 -1.47 -13.29 -8.05
C ASP A 59 -2.08 -14.55 -7.43
N PHE A 60 -3.25 -14.98 -7.91
CA PHE A 60 -3.82 -16.31 -7.66
C PHE A 60 -3.21 -17.41 -8.54
N LEU A 61 -2.52 -17.06 -9.62
CA LEU A 61 -1.82 -18.03 -10.45
C LEU A 61 -0.44 -18.34 -9.86
N PRO A 62 0.03 -19.60 -9.94
CA PRO A 62 1.40 -19.91 -9.58
C PRO A 62 2.36 -19.12 -10.48
N PRO A 63 3.39 -18.46 -9.92
CA PRO A 63 4.31 -17.66 -10.72
C PRO A 63 5.10 -18.56 -11.67
N LYS A 64 5.45 -18.02 -12.84
CA LYS A 64 6.39 -18.67 -13.76
C LYS A 64 7.81 -18.28 -13.40
N LYS A 65 8.74 -19.23 -13.49
CA LYS A 65 10.17 -18.95 -13.32
C LYS A 65 10.75 -18.36 -14.61
N VAL A 66 11.47 -17.26 -14.51
CA VAL A 66 12.18 -16.61 -15.62
C VAL A 66 13.64 -16.41 -15.27
N GLU A 67 14.52 -16.64 -16.25
CA GLU A 67 15.96 -16.45 -16.10
C GLU A 67 16.37 -15.06 -16.62
N PHE A 68 17.06 -14.27 -15.81
CA PHE A 68 17.61 -12.98 -16.24
C PHE A 68 18.96 -12.70 -15.57
N GLY A 69 20.00 -12.40 -16.34
CA GLY A 69 21.32 -12.10 -15.79
C GLY A 69 21.93 -13.21 -14.91
N GLY A 70 21.60 -14.48 -15.19
CA GLY A 70 22.11 -15.64 -14.45
C GLY A 70 21.37 -15.97 -13.15
N ASN A 71 20.25 -15.30 -12.87
CA ASN A 71 19.39 -15.56 -11.71
C ASN A 71 17.97 -15.94 -12.17
N THR A 72 17.33 -16.81 -11.40
CA THR A 72 15.92 -17.19 -11.55
C THR A 72 15.02 -16.26 -10.74
N TYR A 73 13.98 -15.71 -11.37
CA TYR A 73 12.98 -14.84 -10.73
C TYR A 73 11.57 -15.38 -10.91
N ASP A 74 10.68 -15.04 -9.98
CA ASP A 74 9.23 -15.22 -10.14
C ASP A 74 8.67 -14.11 -11.03
N ALA A 75 7.90 -14.49 -12.05
CA ALA A 75 7.17 -13.57 -12.91
C ALA A 75 5.68 -13.92 -12.97
N PRO A 76 4.80 -12.95 -13.30
CA PRO A 76 3.38 -13.21 -13.48
C PRO A 76 3.13 -14.27 -14.54
N ASN A 77 2.23 -15.21 -14.22
CA ASN A 77 1.76 -16.23 -15.14
C ASN A 77 0.48 -15.77 -15.86
N VAL A 78 0.15 -16.40 -16.99
CA VAL A 78 -1.04 -16.11 -17.80
C VAL A 78 -1.75 -17.42 -18.13
N VAL A 79 -3.07 -17.40 -18.14
CA VAL A 79 -3.90 -18.54 -18.58
C VAL A 79 -4.94 -18.08 -19.59
N ASP A 80 -5.23 -18.93 -20.57
CA ASP A 80 -6.20 -18.63 -21.63
C ASP A 80 -7.63 -18.86 -21.10
N LEU A 81 -8.56 -17.97 -21.44
CA LEU A 81 -9.99 -18.15 -21.22
C LEU A 81 -10.60 -18.95 -22.38
N VAL A 82 -11.71 -19.62 -22.13
CA VAL A 82 -12.47 -20.38 -23.13
C VAL A 82 -13.70 -19.59 -23.56
N LYS A 83 -13.87 -19.38 -24.86
CA LYS A 83 -15.03 -18.71 -25.46
C LYS A 83 -16.19 -19.69 -25.66
N ASN A 84 -17.38 -19.34 -25.23
CA ASN A 84 -18.61 -20.09 -25.54
C ASN A 84 -19.31 -19.56 -26.81
N GLU A 85 -20.38 -20.24 -27.23
CA GLU A 85 -21.18 -19.88 -28.42
C GLU A 85 -21.83 -18.48 -28.35
N LYS A 86 -21.97 -17.91 -27.15
CA LYS A 86 -22.53 -16.56 -26.92
C LYS A 86 -21.44 -15.47 -26.91
N GLY A 87 -20.18 -15.81 -27.19
CA GLY A 87 -19.08 -14.85 -27.19
C GLY A 87 -18.59 -14.43 -25.80
N VAL A 88 -18.93 -15.20 -24.76
CA VAL A 88 -18.41 -15.01 -23.40
C VAL A 88 -17.16 -15.86 -23.23
N TRP A 89 -16.08 -15.23 -22.79
CA TRP A 89 -14.83 -15.87 -22.40
C TRP A 89 -14.83 -16.13 -20.90
N SER A 90 -14.49 -17.35 -20.49
CA SER A 90 -14.51 -17.74 -19.07
C SER A 90 -13.24 -18.51 -18.66
N PHE A 91 -12.80 -18.30 -17.43
CA PHE A 91 -11.81 -19.12 -16.73
C PHE A 91 -12.23 -19.29 -15.28
N THR A 92 -12.18 -20.52 -14.77
CA THR A 92 -12.48 -20.82 -13.35
C THR A 92 -11.21 -21.33 -12.68
N THR A 93 -10.87 -20.73 -11.54
CA THR A 93 -9.74 -21.19 -10.72
C THR A 93 -10.10 -22.46 -9.95
N GLU A 94 -9.08 -23.19 -9.50
CA GLU A 94 -9.24 -24.02 -8.29
C GLU A 94 -9.66 -23.15 -7.09
N PRO A 95 -10.22 -23.74 -6.01
CA PRO A 95 -10.50 -23.02 -4.76
C PRO A 95 -9.34 -22.15 -4.28
N LEU A 96 -9.60 -20.84 -4.17
CA LEU A 96 -8.60 -19.88 -3.70
C LEU A 96 -8.55 -19.84 -2.18
N LYS A 97 -7.35 -19.58 -1.65
CA LYS A 97 -7.17 -19.33 -0.21
C LYS A 97 -7.72 -17.93 0.13
N PRO A 98 -8.12 -17.68 1.39
CA PRO A 98 -8.47 -16.34 1.82
C PRO A 98 -7.30 -15.36 1.61
N GLU A 99 -7.49 -14.36 0.75
CA GLU A 99 -6.55 -13.25 0.54
C GLU A 99 -7.21 -12.15 -0.32
N LEU A 100 -6.59 -10.96 -0.37
CA LEU A 100 -6.87 -9.94 -1.38
C LEU A 100 -5.98 -10.16 -2.60
N TYR A 101 -6.60 -10.53 -3.72
CA TYR A 101 -5.96 -10.80 -4.99
C TYR A 101 -6.08 -9.61 -5.94
N THR A 102 -5.10 -9.50 -6.84
CA THR A 102 -5.03 -8.51 -7.91
C THR A 102 -4.90 -9.21 -9.26
N TYR A 103 -5.57 -8.70 -10.29
CA TYR A 103 -5.56 -9.32 -11.62
C TYR A 103 -5.84 -8.33 -12.74
N ASN A 104 -5.50 -8.75 -13.96
CA ASN A 104 -5.84 -8.09 -15.21
C ASN A 104 -6.26 -9.13 -16.24
N MET A 105 -7.05 -8.70 -17.23
CA MET A 105 -7.33 -9.49 -18.43
C MET A 105 -6.42 -9.03 -19.57
N ILE A 106 -6.20 -9.89 -20.55
CA ILE A 106 -5.41 -9.59 -21.75
C ILE A 106 -6.28 -9.98 -22.95
N VAL A 107 -6.72 -9.00 -23.73
CA VAL A 107 -7.58 -9.20 -24.91
C VAL A 107 -6.76 -8.88 -26.14
N ASP A 108 -6.52 -9.88 -26.98
CA ASP A 108 -5.74 -9.76 -28.22
C ASP A 108 -4.38 -9.07 -28.00
N GLY A 109 -3.72 -9.37 -26.88
CA GLY A 109 -2.43 -8.81 -26.47
C GLY A 109 -2.50 -7.51 -25.66
N VAL A 110 -3.68 -6.89 -25.50
CA VAL A 110 -3.86 -5.66 -24.73
C VAL A 110 -4.28 -5.97 -23.30
N LYS A 111 -3.48 -5.53 -22.33
CA LYS A 111 -3.80 -5.65 -20.90
C LYS A 111 -4.88 -4.64 -20.51
N ILE A 112 -5.95 -5.12 -19.89
CA ILE A 112 -7.08 -4.33 -19.40
C ILE A 112 -7.42 -4.68 -17.95
N ILE A 113 -8.11 -3.77 -17.26
CA ILE A 113 -8.89 -4.12 -16.07
C ILE A 113 -10.12 -4.93 -16.51
N ASP A 114 -10.69 -5.70 -15.59
CA ASP A 114 -11.96 -6.38 -15.79
C ASP A 114 -13.09 -5.33 -15.89
N PRO A 115 -13.73 -5.17 -17.05
CA PRO A 115 -14.75 -4.16 -17.25
C PRO A 115 -16.05 -4.46 -16.48
N LEU A 116 -16.22 -5.68 -15.96
CA LEU A 116 -17.35 -6.08 -15.14
C LEU A 116 -17.07 -5.93 -13.63
N ASN A 117 -15.82 -5.65 -13.26
CA ASN A 117 -15.40 -5.42 -11.88
C ASN A 117 -15.15 -3.92 -11.62
N VAL A 118 -16.04 -3.30 -10.85
CA VAL A 118 -15.90 -1.88 -10.47
C VAL A 118 -14.75 -1.63 -9.48
N TYR A 119 -14.24 -2.67 -8.82
CA TYR A 119 -13.18 -2.56 -7.82
C TYR A 119 -11.82 -2.62 -8.49
N ASN A 120 -11.12 -1.49 -8.48
CA ASN A 120 -9.79 -1.36 -9.07
C ASN A 120 -8.85 -0.58 -8.13
N ILE A 121 -7.57 -0.90 -8.18
CA ILE A 121 -6.52 -0.22 -7.43
C ILE A 121 -5.37 0.13 -8.37
N ARG A 122 -4.78 1.32 -8.18
CA ARG A 122 -3.58 1.74 -8.92
C ARG A 122 -2.33 1.31 -8.17
N ASP A 123 -1.38 0.73 -8.88
CA ASP A 123 -0.01 0.56 -8.42
C ASP A 123 0.95 1.15 -9.46
N ILE A 124 1.66 2.21 -9.07
CA ILE A 124 2.51 3.03 -9.95
C ILE A 124 1.69 3.56 -11.13
N ASN A 125 1.89 2.99 -12.33
CA ASN A 125 1.28 3.35 -13.60
C ASN A 125 0.31 2.29 -14.14
N ASN A 126 0.05 1.24 -13.36
CA ASN A 126 -0.87 0.17 -13.72
C ASN A 126 -2.14 0.26 -12.87
N LEU A 127 -3.26 -0.14 -13.47
CA LEU A 127 -4.50 -0.41 -12.77
C LEU A 127 -4.74 -1.91 -12.71
N PHE A 128 -5.13 -2.40 -11.56
CA PHE A 128 -5.48 -3.79 -11.31
C PHE A 128 -6.92 -3.88 -10.87
N SER A 129 -7.65 -4.87 -11.38
CA SER A 129 -8.90 -5.30 -10.76
C SER A 129 -8.59 -6.11 -9.51
N VAL A 130 -9.46 -6.03 -8.51
CA VAL A 130 -9.23 -6.67 -7.22
C VAL A 130 -10.39 -7.55 -6.80
N LEU A 131 -10.07 -8.62 -6.07
CA LEU A 131 -11.05 -9.49 -5.44
C LEU A 131 -10.58 -9.87 -4.04
N LEU A 132 -11.51 -10.04 -3.11
CA LEU A 132 -11.21 -10.45 -1.75
C LEU A 132 -11.92 -11.77 -1.46
N ILE A 133 -11.14 -12.84 -1.28
CA ILE A 133 -11.64 -14.12 -0.79
C ILE A 133 -11.61 -14.06 0.74
N GLY A 134 -12.77 -14.19 1.37
CA GLY A 134 -12.88 -14.27 2.83
C GLY A 134 -12.66 -15.69 3.35
N GLY A 135 -12.73 -15.84 4.67
CA GLY A 135 -12.75 -17.17 5.31
C GLY A 135 -11.69 -17.35 6.39
N ASP A 136 -10.91 -16.33 6.73
CA ASP A 136 -9.98 -16.36 7.86
C ASP A 136 -9.86 -15.02 8.59
N GLN A 137 -9.25 -15.05 9.78
CA GLN A 137 -9.06 -13.86 10.62
C GLN A 137 -8.19 -12.79 9.96
N ARG A 138 -7.31 -13.16 9.02
CA ARG A 138 -6.42 -12.24 8.33
C ARG A 138 -7.18 -11.39 7.33
N THR A 139 -7.95 -12.02 6.46
CA THR A 139 -8.76 -11.33 5.46
C THR A 139 -9.86 -10.48 6.08
N ASP A 140 -10.32 -10.85 7.27
CA ASP A 140 -11.21 -10.01 8.06
C ASP A 140 -10.56 -8.68 8.47
N LEU A 141 -9.23 -8.60 8.62
CA LEU A 141 -8.54 -7.32 8.86
C LEU A 141 -8.60 -6.38 7.64
N TYR A 142 -8.79 -6.91 6.43
CA TYR A 142 -8.77 -6.11 5.19
C TYR A 142 -10.16 -5.54 4.83
N LYS A 143 -11.22 -6.02 5.52
CA LYS A 143 -12.62 -5.67 5.30
C LYS A 143 -13.04 -4.47 6.15
N VAL A 144 -14.09 -3.81 5.69
CA VAL A 144 -14.88 -2.91 6.53
C VAL A 144 -15.80 -3.77 7.39
N ASN A 145 -15.45 -3.95 8.66
CA ASN A 145 -16.30 -4.65 9.63
C ASN A 145 -17.16 -3.64 10.41
N LYS A 146 -18.15 -4.15 11.15
CA LYS A 146 -19.00 -3.33 12.05
C LYS A 146 -18.23 -2.92 13.30
N VAL A 147 -17.27 -2.01 13.14
CA VAL A 147 -16.41 -1.44 14.19
C VAL A 147 -16.41 0.09 14.11
N ALA A 148 -15.83 0.76 15.10
CA ALA A 148 -15.61 2.19 15.02
C ALA A 148 -14.48 2.47 14.02
N HIS A 149 -14.67 3.46 13.14
CA HIS A 149 -13.73 3.77 12.06
C HIS A 149 -12.93 5.03 12.36
N GLY A 150 -11.63 4.97 12.08
CA GLY A 150 -10.76 6.14 12.07
C GLY A 150 -11.01 7.05 10.86
N THR A 151 -10.39 8.22 10.88
CA THR A 151 -10.47 9.20 9.78
C THR A 151 -9.19 9.16 8.96
N VAL A 152 -9.29 9.10 7.63
CA VAL A 152 -8.16 9.23 6.71
C VAL A 152 -8.22 10.59 6.03
N SER A 153 -7.20 11.43 6.25
CA SER A 153 -7.12 12.80 5.76
C SER A 153 -5.91 13.00 4.85
N LYS A 154 -6.09 13.68 3.72
CA LYS A 154 -5.00 14.17 2.86
C LYS A 154 -4.65 15.59 3.29
N VAL A 155 -3.43 15.82 3.77
CA VAL A 155 -3.04 17.08 4.41
C VAL A 155 -1.74 17.63 3.84
N TRP A 156 -1.77 18.92 3.52
CA TRP A 156 -0.62 19.66 2.99
C TRP A 156 0.24 20.24 4.11
N TYR A 157 1.56 20.24 3.92
CA TYR A 157 2.54 20.78 4.86
C TYR A 157 3.73 21.41 4.12
N GLU A 158 4.31 22.44 4.73
CA GLU A 158 5.54 23.05 4.24
C GLU A 158 6.75 22.18 4.61
N SER A 159 7.56 21.81 3.63
CA SER A 159 8.88 21.19 3.86
C SER A 159 9.98 22.16 3.40
N PRO A 160 10.46 23.05 4.29
CA PRO A 160 11.54 23.97 3.94
C PRO A 160 12.81 23.24 3.50
N THR A 161 13.08 22.04 4.05
CA THR A 161 14.26 21.24 3.66
C THR A 161 14.13 20.68 2.25
N ALA A 162 12.90 20.34 1.81
CA ALA A 162 12.63 19.91 0.44
C ALA A 162 12.50 21.08 -0.55
N GLY A 163 12.18 22.27 -0.05
CA GLY A 163 11.84 23.44 -0.86
C GLY A 163 10.47 23.33 -1.54
N LEU A 164 9.54 22.53 -0.97
CA LEU A 164 8.22 22.27 -1.53
C LEU A 164 7.14 22.23 -0.43
N THR A 165 5.93 22.66 -0.76
CA THR A 165 4.72 22.28 -0.02
C THR A 165 4.32 20.88 -0.48
N ARG A 166 4.22 19.94 0.45
CA ARG A 166 4.02 18.51 0.15
C ARG A 166 2.80 17.96 0.87
N ARG A 167 2.32 16.79 0.44
CA ARG A 167 1.15 16.13 1.01
C ARG A 167 1.51 14.85 1.75
N VAL A 168 0.80 14.61 2.85
CA VAL A 168 0.79 13.35 3.59
C VAL A 168 -0.65 12.85 3.69
N THR A 169 -0.81 11.53 3.79
CA THR A 169 -2.07 10.90 4.19
C THR A 169 -1.98 10.51 5.66
N VAL A 170 -2.92 10.97 6.47
CA VAL A 170 -2.93 10.74 7.93
C VAL A 170 -4.17 9.96 8.32
N TYR A 171 -3.97 8.83 8.99
CA TYR A 171 -5.01 8.11 9.72
C TYR A 171 -5.04 8.58 11.17
N THR A 172 -6.20 9.01 11.66
CA THR A 172 -6.48 9.21 13.09
C THR A 172 -7.39 8.08 13.59
N PRO A 173 -7.13 7.50 14.77
CA PRO A 173 -7.93 6.38 15.27
C PRO A 173 -9.34 6.85 15.64
N ALA A 174 -10.30 5.93 15.61
CA ALA A 174 -11.68 6.23 15.98
C ALA A 174 -11.77 6.94 17.35
N GLY A 175 -12.55 8.02 17.41
CA GLY A 175 -12.71 8.84 18.61
C GLY A 175 -11.61 9.90 18.81
N TYR A 176 -10.67 10.06 17.88
CA TYR A 176 -9.66 11.11 17.94
C TYR A 176 -10.29 12.50 18.14
N GLU A 177 -11.33 12.82 17.38
CA GLU A 177 -11.97 14.15 17.32
C GLU A 177 -12.62 14.57 18.65
N THR A 178 -13.03 13.61 19.48
CA THR A 178 -13.83 13.87 20.70
C THR A 178 -13.12 13.52 21.99
N SER A 179 -12.07 12.68 21.97
CA SER A 179 -11.47 12.14 23.20
C SER A 179 -10.59 13.12 23.98
N GLY A 180 -10.03 14.12 23.32
CA GLY A 180 -9.01 15.02 23.88
C GLY A 180 -7.66 14.34 24.21
N LYS A 181 -7.48 13.05 23.90
CA LYS A 181 -6.25 12.29 24.20
C LYS A 181 -5.12 12.65 23.23
N GLU A 182 -3.89 12.46 23.70
CA GLU A 182 -2.69 12.40 22.86
C GLU A 182 -2.36 10.95 22.49
N TYR A 183 -1.91 10.75 21.25
CA TYR A 183 -1.71 9.42 20.67
C TYR A 183 -0.25 9.21 20.24
N PRO A 184 0.26 7.96 20.27
CA PRO A 184 1.53 7.65 19.62
C PRO A 184 1.40 7.72 18.08
N VAL A 185 2.53 7.77 17.38
CA VAL A 185 2.57 7.95 15.91
C VAL A 185 3.42 6.87 15.24
N LEU A 186 2.85 6.20 14.26
CA LEU A 186 3.57 5.37 13.29
C LEU A 186 3.73 6.14 11.97
N TYR A 187 4.97 6.32 11.52
CA TYR A 187 5.27 6.80 10.18
C TYR A 187 5.44 5.59 9.25
N LEU A 188 4.61 5.49 8.20
CA LEU A 188 4.50 4.31 7.36
C LEU A 188 4.84 4.62 5.89
N LEU A 189 5.97 4.12 5.41
CA LEU A 189 6.61 4.55 4.16
C LEU A 189 6.40 3.52 3.04
N HIS A 190 6.03 3.98 1.85
CA HIS A 190 5.79 3.15 0.66
C HIS A 190 7.09 2.80 -0.08
N GLY A 191 7.01 1.86 -1.04
CA GLY A 191 8.12 1.45 -1.90
C GLY A 191 8.31 2.32 -3.14
N ILE A 192 9.29 1.98 -3.96
CA ILE A 192 9.61 2.73 -5.19
C ILE A 192 8.43 2.73 -6.16
N GLY A 193 8.15 3.88 -6.78
CA GLY A 193 6.99 4.11 -7.66
C GLY A 193 5.65 4.32 -6.94
N GLY A 194 5.56 4.05 -5.63
CA GLY A 194 4.38 4.38 -4.82
C GLY A 194 4.30 5.87 -4.46
N ASP A 195 3.34 6.20 -3.61
CA ASP A 195 3.08 7.55 -3.09
C ASP A 195 2.31 7.49 -1.75
N GLU A 196 1.91 8.64 -1.21
CA GLU A 196 1.25 8.73 0.10
C GLU A 196 -0.09 7.99 0.21
N ASN A 197 -0.72 7.59 -0.90
CA ASN A 197 -1.97 6.83 -0.87
C ASN A 197 -1.75 5.31 -0.83
N ALA A 198 -0.56 4.83 -1.19
CA ALA A 198 -0.29 3.41 -1.45
C ALA A 198 -0.67 2.49 -0.26
N TRP A 199 -0.33 2.89 0.96
CA TRP A 199 -0.67 2.11 2.16
C TRP A 199 -2.16 2.11 2.50
N SER A 200 -2.87 3.21 2.24
CA SER A 200 -4.32 3.28 2.46
C SER A 200 -5.11 2.49 1.41
N GLU A 201 -4.60 2.41 0.18
CA GLU A 201 -5.26 1.74 -0.94
C GLU A 201 -4.82 0.27 -1.05
N LEU A 202 -3.58 0.02 -1.50
CA LEU A 202 -3.01 -1.32 -1.71
C LEU A 202 -2.74 -2.04 -0.38
N GLY A 203 -2.28 -1.28 0.61
CA GLY A 203 -1.92 -1.79 1.93
C GLY A 203 -3.08 -1.97 2.89
N ARG A 204 -4.29 -1.48 2.55
CA ARG A 204 -5.50 -1.58 3.40
C ARG A 204 -5.27 -1.10 4.85
N ALA A 205 -4.37 -0.14 5.04
CA ALA A 205 -3.90 0.25 6.37
C ALA A 205 -5.04 0.73 7.27
N ALA A 206 -6.00 1.48 6.73
CA ALA A 206 -7.15 1.96 7.49
C ALA A 206 -8.00 0.80 8.05
N GLN A 207 -8.33 -0.19 7.22
CA GLN A 207 -9.10 -1.36 7.64
C GLN A 207 -8.32 -2.20 8.66
N ILE A 208 -7.03 -2.43 8.40
CA ILE A 208 -6.18 -3.21 9.31
C ILE A 208 -6.13 -2.55 10.70
N LEU A 209 -5.91 -1.23 10.75
CA LEU A 209 -5.84 -0.48 12.00
C LEU A 209 -7.18 -0.44 12.74
N ASP A 210 -8.28 -0.11 12.04
CA ASP A 210 -9.62 -0.10 12.65
C ASP A 210 -9.95 -1.45 13.31
N ASN A 211 -9.69 -2.55 12.58
CA ASN A 211 -10.00 -3.89 13.05
C ASN A 211 -9.08 -4.33 14.21
N LEU A 212 -7.78 -4.05 14.14
CA LEU A 212 -6.85 -4.40 15.22
C LEU A 212 -7.08 -3.57 16.49
N ILE A 213 -7.41 -2.28 16.35
CA ILE A 213 -7.76 -1.40 17.46
C ILE A 213 -9.07 -1.85 18.10
N ALA A 214 -10.10 -2.15 17.30
CA ALA A 214 -11.39 -2.63 17.80
C ALA A 214 -11.27 -4.00 18.49
N GLN A 215 -10.33 -4.86 18.05
CA GLN A 215 -10.00 -6.13 18.71
C GLN A 215 -9.16 -5.96 19.98
N GLY A 216 -8.72 -4.74 20.32
CA GLY A 216 -7.82 -4.49 21.46
C GLY A 216 -6.41 -5.06 21.27
N LYS A 217 -6.02 -5.38 20.03
CA LYS A 217 -4.71 -5.98 19.72
C LYS A 217 -3.64 -4.91 19.43
N ALA A 218 -4.04 -3.77 18.87
CA ALA A 218 -3.17 -2.64 18.60
C ALA A 218 -3.62 -1.42 19.39
N GLU A 219 -2.66 -0.64 19.88
CA GLU A 219 -2.99 0.60 20.57
C GLU A 219 -3.53 1.65 19.60
N PRO A 220 -4.56 2.44 19.98
CA PRO A 220 -4.99 3.58 19.19
C PRO A 220 -3.80 4.51 18.89
N MET A 221 -3.51 4.72 17.61
CA MET A 221 -2.34 5.46 17.14
C MET A 221 -2.65 6.28 15.90
N LEU A 222 -1.92 7.37 15.67
CA LEU A 222 -1.88 8.01 14.36
C LEU A 222 -0.99 7.20 13.43
N VAL A 223 -1.37 7.13 12.16
CA VAL A 223 -0.50 6.60 11.09
C VAL A 223 -0.31 7.65 10.01
N VAL A 224 0.94 8.05 9.80
CA VAL A 224 1.35 9.09 8.85
C VAL A 224 2.01 8.41 7.65
N MET A 225 1.32 8.41 6.52
CA MET A 225 1.77 7.87 5.24
C MET A 225 2.32 9.02 4.40
N THR A 226 3.64 9.05 4.22
CA THR A 226 4.34 10.12 3.50
C THR A 226 4.59 9.75 2.05
N ASN A 227 4.68 10.75 1.17
CA ASN A 227 5.25 10.54 -0.16
C ASN A 227 6.80 10.50 -0.06
N GLY A 228 7.39 9.33 -0.28
CA GLY A 228 8.83 9.09 -0.28
C GLY A 228 9.56 9.72 -1.47
N ASN A 229 8.84 10.10 -2.54
CA ASN A 229 9.41 10.78 -3.69
C ASN A 229 9.55 12.27 -3.38
N ILE A 230 10.67 12.66 -2.78
CA ILE A 230 10.92 14.02 -2.29
C ILE A 230 10.82 15.11 -3.37
N SER A 231 10.94 14.74 -4.65
CA SER A 231 10.76 15.65 -5.79
C SER A 231 9.29 15.92 -6.16
N GLN A 232 8.33 15.29 -5.49
CA GLN A 232 6.89 15.42 -5.78
C GLN A 232 6.15 16.08 -4.61
N GLU A 233 5.18 16.91 -4.94
CA GLU A 233 4.28 17.54 -3.98
C GLU A 233 3.25 16.54 -3.41
N ALA A 234 2.73 15.63 -4.25
CA ALA A 234 1.68 14.67 -3.90
C ALA A 234 1.69 13.47 -4.85
N CYS A 235 0.69 12.58 -4.75
CA CYS A 235 0.52 11.46 -5.68
C CYS A 235 0.28 11.93 -7.13
N PRO A 236 0.58 11.08 -8.14
CA PRO A 236 0.38 11.40 -9.54
C PRO A 236 -1.04 11.90 -9.85
N GLY A 237 -1.18 12.90 -10.72
CA GLY A 237 -2.46 13.53 -11.06
C GLY A 237 -2.93 14.60 -10.06
N GLU A 238 -2.27 14.72 -8.91
CA GLU A 238 -2.57 15.72 -7.88
C GLU A 238 -1.36 16.65 -7.60
N THR A 239 -0.43 16.76 -8.56
CA THR A 239 0.75 17.63 -8.51
C THR A 239 0.64 18.77 -9.53
N SER A 240 1.59 19.72 -9.47
CA SER A 240 1.69 20.81 -10.45
C SER A 240 1.97 20.32 -11.88
N GLU A 241 2.46 19.10 -12.06
CA GLU A 241 2.66 18.46 -13.37
C GLU A 241 1.35 17.94 -14.01
N GLY A 242 0.23 17.93 -13.29
CA GLY A 242 -1.07 17.47 -13.78
C GLY A 242 -1.13 15.96 -14.06
N PHE A 243 -1.88 15.56 -15.09
CA PHE A 243 -2.13 14.16 -15.44
C PHE A 243 -0.99 13.51 -16.24
N LYS A 244 0.22 13.56 -15.71
CA LYS A 244 1.38 12.86 -16.29
C LYS A 244 1.37 11.38 -15.88
N VAL A 245 1.70 10.51 -16.83
CA VAL A 245 1.84 9.07 -16.56
C VAL A 245 2.98 8.88 -15.55
N PRO A 246 2.72 8.23 -14.40
CA PRO A 246 3.76 8.03 -13.41
C PRO A 246 4.83 7.05 -13.89
N THR A 247 6.03 7.20 -13.35
CA THR A 247 7.18 6.32 -13.61
C THR A 247 7.69 5.76 -12.29
N MET A 248 8.34 4.60 -12.35
CA MET A 248 8.86 3.94 -11.15
C MET A 248 10.02 4.72 -10.52
N MET A 249 10.91 5.27 -11.35
CA MET A 249 12.05 6.08 -10.92
C MET A 249 11.74 7.56 -11.11
N LEU A 250 11.84 8.35 -10.04
CA LEU A 250 11.70 9.80 -10.08
C LEU A 250 13.03 10.49 -9.71
N PRO A 251 13.22 11.78 -10.03
CA PRO A 251 14.38 12.52 -9.58
C PRO A 251 14.55 12.42 -8.06
N LYS A 252 15.79 12.43 -7.58
CA LYS A 252 16.13 12.38 -6.15
C LYS A 252 15.69 11.08 -5.42
N THR A 253 15.39 10.03 -6.16
CA THR A 253 15.09 8.71 -5.56
C THR A 253 16.33 8.18 -4.84
N MET A 254 16.19 7.88 -3.54
CA MET A 254 17.24 7.24 -2.72
C MET A 254 18.59 7.98 -2.71
N GLU A 255 18.64 9.31 -2.79
CA GLU A 255 19.90 10.10 -2.73
C GLU A 255 20.16 10.82 -1.39
N GLY A 256 19.28 10.67 -0.40
CA GLY A 256 19.45 11.17 0.97
C GLY A 256 18.65 12.43 1.29
N SER A 257 18.06 13.08 0.28
CA SER A 257 17.26 14.31 0.43
C SER A 257 15.94 14.05 1.16
N PHE A 258 15.27 12.91 0.91
CA PHE A 258 14.06 12.54 1.65
C PHE A 258 14.34 12.33 3.15
N GLU A 259 15.39 11.59 3.48
CA GLU A 259 15.80 11.32 4.86
C GLU A 259 16.22 12.59 5.60
N THR A 260 16.91 13.49 4.90
CA THR A 260 17.30 14.80 5.42
C THR A 260 16.09 15.68 5.71
N ALA A 261 15.06 15.64 4.86
CA ALA A 261 13.85 16.43 5.00
C ALA A 261 12.81 15.82 5.96
N PHE A 262 12.93 14.53 6.31
CA PHE A 262 11.95 13.82 7.14
C PHE A 262 11.62 14.51 8.49
N PRO A 263 12.56 15.15 9.20
CA PRO A 263 12.24 15.90 10.42
C PRO A 263 11.19 17.01 10.23
N ASP A 264 11.00 17.54 9.02
CA ASP A 264 9.94 18.52 8.75
C ASP A 264 8.55 17.89 8.92
N VAL A 265 8.38 16.63 8.50
CA VAL A 265 7.12 15.88 8.69
C VAL A 265 6.83 15.70 10.18
N VAL A 266 7.84 15.29 10.95
CA VAL A 266 7.67 15.08 12.41
C VAL A 266 7.24 16.39 13.09
N LYS A 267 7.93 17.50 12.80
CA LYS A 267 7.59 18.82 13.34
C LYS A 267 6.17 19.25 12.95
N PHE A 268 5.77 19.00 11.71
CA PHE A 268 4.42 19.32 11.23
C PHE A 268 3.35 18.52 11.99
N ILE A 269 3.54 17.20 12.13
CA ILE A 269 2.59 16.32 12.83
C ILE A 269 2.49 16.71 14.31
N GLU A 270 3.62 16.96 14.99
CA GLU A 270 3.66 17.35 16.40
C GLU A 270 3.06 18.75 16.69
N LYS A 271 3.01 19.61 15.68
CA LYS A 271 2.36 20.92 15.75
C LYS A 271 0.86 20.84 15.49
N THR A 272 0.44 19.93 14.63
CA THR A 272 -0.92 19.92 14.06
C THR A 272 -1.85 18.93 14.76
N TYR A 273 -1.31 17.84 15.29
CA TYR A 273 -2.07 16.75 15.89
C TYR A 273 -1.75 16.58 17.39
N ARG A 274 -2.70 15.99 18.14
CA ARG A 274 -2.52 15.61 19.54
C ARG A 274 -1.69 14.32 19.61
N VAL A 275 -0.37 14.48 19.64
CA VAL A 275 0.56 13.36 19.61
C VAL A 275 1.58 13.43 20.75
N LYS A 276 1.97 12.25 21.23
CA LYS A 276 3.08 12.11 22.18
C LYS A 276 4.40 12.25 21.42
N LYS A 277 5.27 13.13 21.91
CA LYS A 277 6.45 13.64 21.16
C LYS A 277 7.75 12.94 21.51
N ASP A 278 7.77 12.03 22.47
CA ASP A 278 8.98 11.33 22.87
C ASP A 278 9.26 10.09 22.01
N LYS A 279 10.50 9.58 22.08
CA LYS A 279 10.98 8.41 21.34
C LYS A 279 10.10 7.18 21.57
N ALA A 280 9.60 6.95 22.80
CA ALA A 280 8.85 5.75 23.14
C ALA A 280 7.45 5.73 22.52
N HIS A 281 7.00 6.83 21.92
CA HIS A 281 5.71 6.94 21.25
C HIS A 281 5.82 7.25 19.75
N ARG A 282 7.02 7.07 19.17
CA ARG A 282 7.25 7.21 17.73
C ARG A 282 7.79 5.92 17.13
N ALA A 283 7.11 5.44 16.11
CA ALA A 283 7.47 4.27 15.30
C ALA A 283 7.70 4.70 13.84
N ILE A 284 8.62 4.05 13.15
CA ILE A 284 8.82 4.20 11.70
C ILE A 284 8.90 2.83 11.05
N ALA A 285 8.17 2.62 9.96
CA ALA A 285 8.26 1.41 9.18
C ALA A 285 8.01 1.66 7.71
N GLY A 286 8.47 0.77 6.85
CA GLY A 286 8.19 0.90 5.42
C GLY A 286 8.64 -0.29 4.60
N LEU A 287 8.11 -0.34 3.37
CA LEU A 287 8.33 -1.42 2.43
C LEU A 287 9.39 -1.09 1.37
N SER A 288 10.27 -2.03 1.03
CA SER A 288 11.25 -1.86 -0.07
C SER A 288 12.11 -0.59 0.10
N MET A 289 11.98 0.39 -0.80
CA MET A 289 12.53 1.75 -0.67
C MET A 289 12.09 2.45 0.63
N GLY A 290 10.83 2.32 1.05
CA GLY A 290 10.35 2.82 2.33
C GLY A 290 11.00 2.13 3.52
N GLY A 291 11.40 0.86 3.37
CA GLY A 291 12.20 0.14 4.36
C GLY A 291 13.63 0.66 4.42
N PHE A 292 14.24 0.97 3.28
CA PHE A 292 15.50 1.68 3.20
C PHE A 292 15.42 3.05 3.91
N HIS A 293 14.41 3.87 3.59
CA HIS A 293 14.20 5.14 4.26
C HIS A 293 13.98 4.96 5.77
N SER A 294 13.19 3.96 6.19
CA SER A 294 12.96 3.68 7.61
C SER A 294 14.25 3.35 8.36
N LEU A 295 15.13 2.54 7.75
CA LEU A 295 16.45 2.24 8.29
C LEU A 295 17.31 3.51 8.37
N PHE A 296 17.47 4.24 7.27
CA PHE A 296 18.39 5.38 7.23
C PHE A 296 17.90 6.59 8.03
N ILE A 297 16.59 6.85 8.08
CA ILE A 297 16.04 7.88 8.96
C ILE A 297 16.30 7.51 10.42
N SER A 298 16.03 6.27 10.84
CA SER A 298 16.18 5.86 12.23
C SER A 298 17.63 5.83 12.71
N ILE A 299 18.57 5.30 11.92
CA ILE A 299 19.99 5.22 12.33
C ILE A 299 20.70 6.58 12.27
N ASN A 300 20.26 7.51 11.42
CA ASN A 300 20.76 8.89 11.42
C ASN A 300 20.13 9.75 12.55
N ASN A 301 19.01 9.29 13.14
CA ASN A 301 18.31 9.97 14.22
C ASN A 301 18.04 9.00 15.39
N PRO A 302 19.07 8.48 16.08
CA PRO A 302 18.93 7.35 17.01
C PRO A 302 18.08 7.63 18.27
N ASP A 303 17.80 8.90 18.56
CA ASP A 303 16.93 9.34 19.65
C ASP A 303 15.48 9.63 19.19
N MET A 304 15.16 9.43 17.91
CA MET A 304 13.88 9.87 17.31
C MET A 304 12.79 8.79 17.33
N PHE A 305 13.13 7.51 17.11
CA PHE A 305 12.14 6.43 17.02
C PHE A 305 12.44 5.30 18.00
N GLY A 306 11.42 4.87 18.74
CA GLY A 306 11.49 3.72 19.63
C GLY A 306 11.27 2.40 18.91
N TYR A 307 10.59 2.41 17.77
CA TYR A 307 10.19 1.22 17.02
C TYR A 307 10.57 1.40 15.55
N VAL A 308 11.26 0.42 14.98
CA VAL A 308 11.72 0.43 13.58
C VAL A 308 11.26 -0.85 12.90
N GLY A 309 10.54 -0.73 11.78
CA GLY A 309 10.05 -1.85 10.97
C GLY A 309 10.59 -1.83 9.55
N LEU A 310 11.23 -2.92 9.12
CA LEU A 310 11.82 -3.08 7.80
C LEU A 310 11.08 -4.17 7.03
N PHE A 311 10.25 -3.77 6.07
CA PHE A 311 9.40 -4.69 5.30
C PHE A 311 10.01 -4.93 3.92
N SER A 312 10.55 -6.12 3.64
CA SER A 312 11.27 -6.43 2.40
C SER A 312 12.27 -5.32 2.03
N ALA A 313 13.06 -4.83 3.00
CA ALA A 313 13.74 -3.55 2.87
C ALA A 313 14.97 -3.63 1.95
N ALA A 314 15.19 -2.59 1.15
CA ALA A 314 16.39 -2.46 0.32
C ALA A 314 17.60 -2.01 1.15
N VAL A 315 18.03 -2.83 2.11
CA VAL A 315 18.93 -2.41 3.21
C VAL A 315 20.38 -2.11 2.80
N ASP A 316 20.80 -2.53 1.62
CA ASP A 316 22.17 -2.38 1.13
C ASP A 316 22.43 -1.07 0.39
N GLN A 317 23.69 -0.65 0.43
CA GLN A 317 24.16 0.57 -0.21
C GLN A 317 24.22 0.39 -1.73
N GLN A 318 23.33 1.05 -2.46
CA GLN A 318 23.68 1.58 -3.77
C GLN A 318 23.83 3.08 -3.60
N GLN A 319 25.08 3.55 -3.56
CA GLN A 319 25.36 4.99 -3.55
C GLN A 319 24.98 5.54 -4.92
N PRO A 320 23.95 6.39 -5.04
CA PRO A 320 23.74 7.07 -6.30
C PRO A 320 24.91 8.03 -6.56
N ASN A 321 25.23 8.25 -7.83
CA ASN A 321 26.13 9.33 -8.22
C ASN A 321 25.44 10.67 -7.90
N GLY A 322 25.81 11.31 -6.79
CA GLY A 322 25.25 12.59 -6.34
C GLY A 322 24.40 12.49 -5.06
N GLY A 323 23.99 13.64 -4.52
CA GLY A 323 23.13 13.73 -3.33
C GLY A 323 23.88 13.90 -2.00
N PHE A 324 23.37 13.26 -0.95
CA PHE A 324 23.85 13.35 0.44
C PHE A 324 24.51 12.03 0.88
N PRO A 325 25.72 11.69 0.39
CA PRO A 325 26.35 10.38 0.62
C PRO A 325 26.58 10.06 2.11
N ASN A 326 26.77 11.10 2.93
CA ASN A 326 26.94 10.97 4.37
C ASN A 326 25.70 10.40 5.08
N ILE A 327 24.50 10.49 4.49
CA ILE A 327 23.29 9.87 5.03
C ILE A 327 23.44 8.35 5.05
N TYR A 328 24.10 7.77 4.03
CA TYR A 328 24.22 6.33 3.86
C TYR A 328 25.56 5.74 4.31
N ALA A 329 26.59 6.58 4.45
CA ALA A 329 27.89 6.19 4.99
C ALA A 329 27.79 5.60 6.40
N ASP A 330 28.77 4.75 6.75
CA ASP A 330 28.94 4.16 8.08
C ASP A 330 27.70 3.46 8.64
N ARG A 331 26.88 2.85 7.77
CA ARG A 331 25.60 2.21 8.12
C ARG A 331 25.69 1.36 9.39
N ASN A 332 26.67 0.45 9.43
CA ASN A 332 26.84 -0.48 10.54
C ASN A 332 27.19 0.24 11.86
N ALA A 333 28.07 1.25 11.83
CA ALA A 333 28.37 2.05 13.01
C ALA A 333 27.16 2.89 13.48
N LYS A 334 26.32 3.36 12.54
CA LYS A 334 25.08 4.07 12.87
C LYS A 334 24.00 3.13 13.43
N ILE A 335 23.93 1.89 12.95
CA ILE A 335 23.12 0.83 13.56
C ILE A 335 23.58 0.61 15.01
N ASP A 336 24.88 0.46 15.26
CA ASP A 336 25.41 0.30 16.63
C ASP A 336 25.02 1.48 17.53
N LYS A 337 25.07 2.72 17.00
CA LYS A 337 24.60 3.92 17.72
C LYS A 337 23.10 3.87 18.03
N LEU A 338 22.26 3.44 17.08
CA LEU A 338 20.83 3.26 17.32
C LEU A 338 20.59 2.26 18.46
N PHE A 339 21.24 1.09 18.42
CA PHE A 339 21.10 0.06 19.45
C PHE A 339 21.64 0.48 20.81
N ALA A 340 22.70 1.29 20.87
CA ALA A 340 23.17 1.92 22.10
C ALA A 340 22.12 2.85 22.73
N LYS A 341 21.14 3.34 21.96
CA LYS A 341 19.98 4.10 22.44
C LYS A 341 18.77 3.22 22.77
N ASN A 342 18.93 1.90 22.83
CA ASN A 342 17.92 0.92 23.25
C ASN A 342 16.56 1.10 22.54
N PRO A 343 16.46 0.88 21.21
CA PRO A 343 15.16 0.84 20.54
C PRO A 343 14.30 -0.26 21.21
N LYS A 344 13.02 0.01 21.40
CA LYS A 344 12.06 -0.93 21.97
C LYS A 344 11.79 -2.09 21.04
N LEU A 345 11.78 -1.83 19.73
CA LEU A 345 11.57 -2.83 18.70
C LEU A 345 12.40 -2.51 17.45
N PHE A 346 13.10 -3.52 16.96
CA PHE A 346 13.65 -3.54 15.61
C PHE A 346 13.09 -4.79 14.92
N TRP A 347 12.28 -4.61 13.88
CA TRP A 347 11.47 -5.67 13.27
C TRP A 347 11.80 -5.79 11.79
N ILE A 348 12.01 -7.02 11.30
CA ILE A 348 12.38 -7.32 9.91
C ILE A 348 11.40 -8.36 9.37
N GLY A 349 10.73 -8.05 8.27
CA GLY A 349 9.84 -8.98 7.58
C GLY A 349 10.24 -9.14 6.12
N ILE A 350 10.31 -10.37 5.59
CA ILE A 350 10.66 -10.59 4.18
C ILE A 350 10.09 -11.90 3.61
N GLY A 351 9.82 -11.91 2.31
CA GLY A 351 9.34 -13.09 1.60
C GLY A 351 10.49 -14.03 1.21
N LYS A 352 10.26 -15.35 1.24
CA LYS A 352 11.26 -16.37 0.88
C LYS A 352 11.82 -16.24 -0.53
N THR A 353 11.00 -15.78 -1.48
CA THR A 353 11.40 -15.58 -2.89
C THR A 353 11.63 -14.12 -3.24
N ASP A 354 11.74 -13.24 -2.23
CA ASP A 354 12.04 -11.82 -2.43
C ASP A 354 13.48 -11.65 -2.92
N PHE A 355 13.70 -10.83 -3.94
CA PHE A 355 15.03 -10.59 -4.50
C PHE A 355 15.97 -9.88 -3.51
N LEU A 356 15.44 -9.28 -2.43
CA LEU A 356 16.21 -8.65 -1.35
C LEU A 356 16.54 -9.58 -0.18
N ILE A 357 16.20 -10.88 -0.28
CA ILE A 357 16.37 -11.85 0.82
C ILE A 357 17.82 -11.96 1.27
N LYS A 358 18.77 -11.94 0.32
CA LYS A 358 20.20 -11.99 0.65
C LYS A 358 20.63 -10.76 1.45
N ASN A 359 20.27 -9.56 1.02
CA ASN A 359 20.65 -8.31 1.69
C ASN A 359 20.10 -8.23 3.12
N ASN A 360 18.86 -8.70 3.31
CA ASN A 360 18.25 -8.74 4.65
C ASN A 360 18.88 -9.82 5.53
N ASN A 361 19.26 -10.98 4.98
CA ASN A 361 20.03 -11.99 5.70
C ASN A 361 21.41 -11.48 6.12
N ASP A 362 22.10 -10.72 5.26
CA ASP A 362 23.39 -10.10 5.59
C ASP A 362 23.25 -9.08 6.72
N LEU A 363 22.16 -8.27 6.73
CA LEU A 363 21.84 -7.38 7.85
C LEU A 363 21.57 -8.17 9.14
N ARG A 364 20.77 -9.23 9.09
CA ARG A 364 20.48 -10.08 10.26
C ARG A 364 21.75 -10.69 10.83
N ALA A 365 22.61 -11.25 9.99
CA ALA A 365 23.91 -11.79 10.40
C ALA A 365 24.78 -10.73 11.08
N TYR A 366 24.77 -9.48 10.59
CA TYR A 366 25.44 -8.37 11.25
C TYR A 366 24.85 -8.08 12.64
N LEU A 367 23.51 -7.98 12.77
CA LEU A 367 22.85 -7.76 14.05
C LEU A 367 23.16 -8.89 15.05
N ASP A 368 23.12 -10.15 14.61
CA ASP A 368 23.47 -11.32 15.41
C ASP A 368 24.92 -11.26 15.90
N SER A 369 25.86 -10.87 15.03
CA SER A 369 27.29 -10.72 15.38
C SER A 369 27.56 -9.64 16.44
N LYS A 370 26.64 -8.69 16.60
CA LYS A 370 26.70 -7.61 17.60
C LYS A 370 25.81 -7.87 18.81
N HIS A 371 25.07 -8.98 18.83
CA HIS A 371 24.02 -9.28 19.81
C HIS A 371 22.92 -8.22 19.89
N HIS A 372 22.65 -7.53 18.77
CA HIS A 372 21.55 -6.58 18.65
C HIS A 372 20.23 -7.34 18.51
N LYS A 373 19.30 -7.14 19.44
CA LYS A 373 18.02 -7.86 19.43
C LYS A 373 17.08 -7.33 18.35
N TYR A 374 16.54 -8.21 17.53
CA TYR A 374 15.49 -7.90 16.55
C TYR A 374 14.43 -9.00 16.50
N THR A 375 13.26 -8.67 15.95
CA THR A 375 12.21 -9.62 15.61
C THR A 375 12.25 -9.89 14.11
N TYR A 376 12.07 -11.16 13.71
CA TYR A 376 12.10 -11.58 12.31
C TYR A 376 10.85 -12.35 11.93
N LEU A 377 10.26 -12.02 10.79
CA LEU A 377 9.19 -12.78 10.17
C LEU A 377 9.53 -13.09 8.71
N GLU A 378 9.52 -14.35 8.36
CA GLU A 378 9.67 -14.81 6.98
C GLU A 378 8.35 -15.37 6.47
N THR A 379 7.88 -14.89 5.31
CA THR A 379 6.62 -15.34 4.69
C THR A 379 6.85 -16.00 3.34
N GLU A 380 5.86 -16.74 2.84
CA GLU A 380 5.88 -17.25 1.47
C GLU A 380 5.79 -16.13 0.42
N GLY A 381 6.19 -16.44 -0.82
CA GLY A 381 6.23 -15.48 -1.93
C GLY A 381 7.37 -14.48 -1.80
N GLY A 382 7.29 -13.39 -2.55
CA GLY A 382 8.39 -12.43 -2.70
C GLY A 382 7.97 -10.99 -2.39
N HIS A 383 8.30 -10.10 -3.33
CA HIS A 383 8.21 -8.65 -3.18
C HIS A 383 6.81 -8.09 -3.53
N ILE A 384 5.80 -8.44 -2.72
CA ILE A 384 4.38 -8.25 -3.04
C ILE A 384 3.56 -7.62 -1.91
N TRP A 385 2.49 -6.89 -2.26
CA TRP A 385 1.58 -6.23 -1.31
C TRP A 385 0.93 -7.16 -0.29
N ARG A 386 0.65 -8.42 -0.66
CA ARG A 386 0.17 -9.44 0.28
C ARG A 386 1.07 -9.53 1.51
N ASN A 387 2.37 -9.62 1.29
CA ASN A 387 3.34 -9.75 2.38
C ASN A 387 3.39 -8.46 3.21
N TRP A 388 3.34 -7.28 2.60
CA TRP A 388 3.34 -6.01 3.34
C TRP A 388 2.07 -5.78 4.17
N ARG A 389 0.90 -6.27 3.73
CA ARG A 389 -0.33 -6.30 4.56
C ARG A 389 -0.18 -7.21 5.78
N ILE A 390 0.43 -8.40 5.59
CA ILE A 390 0.75 -9.31 6.70
C ILE A 390 1.70 -8.61 7.68
N TYR A 391 2.78 -8.02 7.20
CA TYR A 391 3.77 -7.36 8.05
C TYR A 391 3.16 -6.20 8.85
N LEU A 392 2.32 -5.37 8.23
CA LEU A 392 1.60 -4.32 8.97
C LEU A 392 0.71 -4.91 10.07
N SER A 393 0.03 -6.02 9.78
CA SER A 393 -0.87 -6.69 10.72
C SER A 393 -0.14 -7.35 11.89
N GLU A 394 1.10 -7.80 11.69
CA GLU A 394 1.95 -8.41 12.72
C GLU A 394 2.81 -7.38 13.49
N PHE A 395 3.19 -6.27 12.84
CA PHE A 395 4.01 -5.22 13.43
C PHE A 395 3.21 -4.28 14.33
N THR A 396 2.02 -3.85 13.90
CA THR A 396 1.21 -2.86 14.64
C THR A 396 0.79 -3.31 16.04
N PRO A 397 0.48 -4.60 16.32
CA PRO A 397 0.22 -5.07 17.68
C PRO A 397 1.43 -5.03 18.61
N LEU A 398 2.66 -4.86 18.10
CA LEU A 398 3.88 -4.80 18.91
C LEU A 398 4.27 -3.38 19.32
N LEU A 399 3.57 -2.35 18.82
CA LEU A 399 3.93 -0.97 19.02
C LEU A 399 3.40 -0.41 20.34
N PHE A 400 4.21 0.48 20.94
CA PHE A 400 3.85 1.33 22.08
C PHE A 400 3.45 0.56 23.36
N LYS A 401 4.12 -0.58 23.60
CA LYS A 401 3.96 -1.46 24.77
C LYS A 401 5.13 -1.41 25.74
#